data_AF-A0A0P1HLP0-F1
#
_entry.id   AF-A0A0P1HLP0-F1
#
_cell.length_a   1.000
_cell.length_b   1.000
_cell.length_c   1.000
_cell.angle_alpha   90.00
_cell.angle_beta   90.00
_cell.angle_gamma   90.00
#
_symmetry.space_group_name_H-M   'P 1'
#
loop_
_entity.id
_entity.type
_entity.pdbx_description
1 polymer ?
#
loop_
_entity_poly.entity_id
_entity_poly.type
_entity_poly.pdbx_seq_one_letter_code
_entity_poly.pdbx_strand_id
1 'polypeptide(L)'
;MSIFKLTAAALLLGTAAAHAEGPGLGQPLDAAEIPFYATYVKPDGTGLPAGSGTAAQGSEIYAAKCAACHGATGSEGPVMPPVGPNDVWPKPAGSYWPYATTLFDYIRRAMPLEAPKSLSDDEAYALAAFILERNGVIDAETAMTAETLPQVQMPNHGNFTDVWAKQGAKPW
;
A
#
# COMPACT_ATOMS: atom_id res chain seq x y z
N MET A 1 -74.61 -24.90 -3.06
CA MET A 1 -73.98 -23.56 -3.21
C MET A 1 -72.50 -23.73 -2.89
N SER A 2 -71.67 -23.96 -3.92
CA SER A 2 -70.30 -24.45 -3.76
C SER A 2 -69.30 -23.29 -3.73
N ILE A 3 -68.37 -23.35 -2.77
CA ILE A 3 -67.37 -22.34 -2.42
C ILE A 3 -66.16 -22.53 -3.35
N PHE A 4 -65.83 -21.52 -4.17
CA PHE A 4 -64.59 -21.51 -4.96
C PHE A 4 -63.40 -21.19 -4.05
N LYS A 5 -62.50 -22.16 -3.86
CA LYS A 5 -61.17 -21.94 -3.26
C LYS A 5 -60.19 -21.57 -4.37
N LEU A 6 -59.68 -20.33 -4.35
CA LEU A 6 -58.55 -19.90 -5.16
C LEU A 6 -57.25 -20.31 -4.46
N THR A 7 -56.57 -21.32 -4.99
CA THR A 7 -55.18 -21.65 -4.64
C THR A 7 -54.23 -20.71 -5.38
N ALA A 8 -53.52 -19.86 -4.65
CA ALA A 8 -52.41 -19.06 -5.18
C ALA A 8 -51.19 -19.96 -5.37
N ALA A 9 -50.71 -20.10 -6.61
CA ALA A 9 -49.45 -20.75 -6.92
C ALA A 9 -48.29 -19.77 -6.65
N ALA A 10 -47.41 -20.10 -5.70
CA ALA A 10 -46.18 -19.35 -5.47
C ALA A 10 -45.18 -19.66 -6.58
N LEU A 11 -44.87 -18.65 -7.41
CA LEU A 11 -43.78 -18.72 -8.38
C LEU A 11 -42.45 -18.62 -7.63
N LEU A 12 -41.71 -19.72 -7.54
CA LEU A 12 -40.31 -19.71 -7.14
C LEU A 12 -39.49 -19.15 -8.30
N LEU A 13 -39.13 -17.86 -8.24
CA LEU A 13 -38.09 -17.31 -9.11
C LEU A 13 -36.73 -17.88 -8.65
N GLY A 14 -36.32 -18.97 -9.29
CA GLY A 14 -34.93 -19.43 -9.21
C GLY A 14 -34.04 -18.40 -9.92
N THR A 15 -33.19 -17.71 -9.16
CA THR A 15 -32.09 -16.92 -9.73
C THR A 15 -31.06 -17.89 -10.28
N ALA A 16 -31.19 -18.27 -11.56
CA ALA A 16 -30.09 -18.89 -12.28
C ALA A 16 -28.99 -17.83 -12.42
N ALA A 17 -27.89 -17.99 -11.67
CA ALA A 17 -26.69 -17.22 -11.91
C ALA A 17 -26.20 -17.60 -13.31
N ALA A 18 -26.41 -16.71 -14.29
CA ALA A 18 -25.83 -16.84 -15.61
C ALA A 18 -24.32 -16.65 -15.49
N HIS A 19 -23.59 -17.75 -15.31
CA HIS A 19 -22.15 -17.75 -15.52
C HIS A 19 -21.90 -17.72 -17.02
N ALA A 20 -21.27 -16.65 -17.52
CA ALA A 20 -20.80 -16.64 -18.89
C ALA A 20 -19.78 -17.76 -19.08
N GLU A 21 -20.01 -18.65 -20.06
CA GLU A 21 -19.05 -19.69 -20.48
C GLU A 21 -17.84 -19.01 -21.16
N GLY A 22 -16.93 -18.50 -20.34
CA GLY A 22 -15.59 -18.14 -20.77
C GLY A 22 -14.73 -19.39 -21.05
N PRO A 23 -13.48 -19.23 -21.50
CA PRO A 23 -12.59 -20.33 -21.87
C PRO A 23 -12.17 -21.28 -20.71
N GLY A 24 -12.80 -21.18 -19.53
CA GLY A 24 -12.49 -22.03 -18.37
C GLY A 24 -11.05 -21.86 -17.86
N LEU A 25 -10.48 -20.67 -18.00
CA LEU A 25 -9.09 -20.39 -17.62
C LEU A 25 -8.96 -20.05 -16.13
N GLY A 26 -7.94 -20.63 -15.49
CA GLY A 26 -7.59 -20.38 -14.09
C GLY A 26 -8.46 -21.13 -13.08
N GLN A 27 -8.14 -20.96 -11.80
CA GLN A 27 -8.93 -21.43 -10.67
C GLN A 27 -9.16 -20.23 -9.73
N PRO A 28 -10.35 -20.08 -9.12
CA PRO A 28 -10.54 -19.09 -8.07
C PRO A 28 -9.54 -19.30 -6.93
N LEU A 29 -9.00 -18.21 -6.39
CA LEU A 29 -8.23 -18.27 -5.14
C LEU A 29 -9.16 -18.67 -4.00
N ASP A 30 -8.64 -19.47 -3.06
CA ASP A 30 -9.35 -19.71 -1.81
C ASP A 30 -9.44 -18.40 -1.03
N ALA A 31 -10.57 -18.19 -0.33
CA ALA A 31 -10.78 -16.95 0.44
C ALA A 31 -9.68 -16.71 1.48
N ALA A 32 -9.05 -17.77 1.99
CA ALA A 32 -7.93 -17.72 2.92
C ALA A 32 -6.61 -17.29 2.27
N GLU A 33 -6.46 -17.43 0.96
CA GLU A 33 -5.25 -17.04 0.22
C GLU A 33 -5.28 -15.58 -0.22
N ILE A 34 -6.47 -15.01 -0.40
CA ILE A 34 -6.66 -13.62 -0.83
C ILE A 34 -5.85 -12.63 0.01
N PRO A 35 -5.84 -12.69 1.37
CA PRO A 35 -5.07 -11.75 2.18
C PRO A 35 -3.56 -11.78 1.91
N PHE A 36 -2.99 -12.89 1.44
CA PHE A 36 -1.56 -12.98 1.13
C PHE A 36 -1.20 -12.27 -0.19
N TYR A 37 -2.10 -12.32 -1.18
CA TYR A 37 -1.90 -11.73 -2.51
C TYR A 37 -2.43 -10.30 -2.63
N ALA A 38 -3.51 -9.98 -1.92
CA ALA A 38 -4.26 -8.73 -2.08
C ALA A 38 -3.86 -7.62 -1.08
N THR A 39 -2.58 -7.56 -0.69
CA THR A 39 -2.09 -6.59 0.31
C THR A 39 -1.81 -5.19 -0.26
N TYR A 40 -2.59 -4.71 -1.21
CA TYR A 40 -2.35 -3.41 -1.87
C TYR A 40 -2.86 -2.24 -1.04
N VAL A 41 -2.02 -1.21 -0.90
CA VAL A 41 -2.42 0.04 -0.25
C VAL A 41 -2.60 1.11 -1.30
N LYS A 42 -3.76 1.77 -1.28
CA LYS A 42 -4.06 2.90 -2.17
C LYS A 42 -3.56 4.22 -1.58
N PRO A 43 -3.39 5.26 -2.42
CA PRO A 43 -3.07 6.62 -1.97
C PRO A 43 -3.96 7.14 -0.83
N ASP A 44 -5.27 6.82 -0.87
CA ASP A 44 -6.25 7.24 0.14
C ASP A 44 -6.22 6.45 1.46
N GLY A 45 -5.31 5.49 1.60
CA GLY A 45 -5.19 4.63 2.78
C GLY A 45 -6.00 3.34 2.72
N THR A 46 -6.83 3.13 1.69
CA THR A 46 -7.54 1.86 1.51
C THR A 46 -6.53 0.71 1.48
N GLY A 47 -6.72 -0.29 2.35
CA GLY A 47 -5.85 -1.46 2.45
C GLY A 47 -4.73 -1.34 3.49
N LEU A 48 -4.63 -0.20 4.20
CA LEU A 48 -3.76 -0.09 5.36
C LEU A 48 -4.21 -1.03 6.49
N PRO A 49 -3.30 -1.83 7.07
CA PRO A 49 -3.62 -2.65 8.22
C PRO A 49 -3.65 -1.82 9.51
N ALA A 50 -4.26 -2.37 10.56
CA ALA A 50 -4.13 -1.81 11.91
C ALA A 50 -2.67 -1.87 12.38
N GLY A 51 -2.24 -0.82 13.08
CA GLY A 51 -0.89 -0.73 13.62
C GLY A 51 -0.49 0.72 13.89
N SER A 52 0.68 0.90 14.48
CA SER A 52 1.25 2.21 14.73
C SER A 52 2.78 2.17 14.82
N GLY A 53 3.43 3.27 14.48
CA GLY A 53 4.87 3.41 14.69
C GLY A 53 5.34 4.86 14.69
N THR A 54 6.35 5.13 15.51
CA THR A 54 7.01 6.44 15.63
C THR A 54 8.37 6.44 14.92
N ALA A 55 8.89 7.62 14.60
CA ALA A 55 10.22 7.76 14.01
C ALA A 55 11.32 7.19 14.92
N ALA A 56 11.20 7.33 16.25
CA ALA A 56 12.14 6.76 17.21
C ALA A 56 12.20 5.23 17.13
N GLN A 57 11.04 4.55 17.14
CA GLN A 57 10.98 3.09 16.94
C GLN A 57 11.54 2.70 15.57
N GLY A 58 11.22 3.48 14.53
CA GLY A 58 11.69 3.25 13.17
C GLY A 58 13.21 3.33 13.06
N SER A 59 13.84 4.25 13.79
CA SER A 59 15.30 4.41 13.81
C SER A 59 16.01 3.15 14.33
N GLU A 60 15.47 2.50 15.37
CA GLU A 60 16.04 1.27 15.92
C GLU A 60 15.93 0.12 14.92
N ILE A 61 14.75 -0.04 14.31
CA ILE A 61 14.49 -1.06 13.29
C ILE A 61 15.36 -0.83 12.05
N TYR A 62 15.49 0.43 11.62
CA TYR A 62 16.28 0.82 10.47
C TYR A 62 17.76 0.45 10.65
N ALA A 63 18.32 0.75 11.82
CA ALA A 63 19.69 0.39 12.15
C ALA A 63 19.91 -1.13 12.10
N ALA A 64 18.93 -1.92 12.54
CA ALA A 64 19.01 -3.38 12.57
C ALA A 64 18.77 -4.05 11.20
N LYS A 65 17.86 -3.52 10.38
CA LYS A 65 17.32 -4.22 9.20
C LYS A 65 17.56 -3.52 7.86
N CYS A 66 17.98 -2.25 7.84
CA CYS A 66 18.02 -1.45 6.60
C CYS A 66 19.41 -0.85 6.33
N ALA A 67 20.11 -0.42 7.38
CA ALA A 67 21.34 0.36 7.27
C ALA A 67 22.48 -0.35 6.55
N ALA A 68 22.52 -1.69 6.57
CA ALA A 68 23.54 -2.49 5.88
C ALA A 68 23.57 -2.26 4.37
N CYS A 69 22.42 -1.94 3.76
CA CYS A 69 22.32 -1.64 2.34
C CYS A 69 22.15 -0.14 2.07
N HIS A 70 21.31 0.55 2.85
CA HIS A 70 20.93 1.94 2.57
C HIS A 70 21.85 2.98 3.23
N GLY A 71 22.79 2.58 4.08
CA GLY A 71 23.66 3.48 4.85
C GLY A 71 23.08 3.85 6.21
N ALA A 72 23.89 4.44 7.09
CA ALA A 72 23.47 4.75 8.45
C ALA A 72 22.45 5.89 8.50
N THR A 73 22.56 6.87 7.60
CA THR A 73 21.59 7.98 7.49
C THR A 73 20.55 7.75 6.40
N GLY A 74 20.70 6.67 5.62
CA GLY A 74 19.82 6.33 4.50
C GLY A 74 20.11 7.03 3.19
N SER A 75 21.31 7.61 3.08
CA SER A 75 21.80 8.31 1.88
C SER A 75 23.03 7.62 1.29
N GLU A 76 23.81 6.90 2.08
CA GLU A 76 25.19 6.54 1.74
C GLU A 76 25.31 5.21 0.95
N GLY A 77 24.25 4.40 0.97
CA GLY A 77 24.24 3.08 0.34
C GLY A 77 24.29 3.11 -1.20
N PRO A 78 24.80 2.05 -1.86
CA PRO A 78 24.83 1.96 -3.34
C PRO A 78 23.44 1.68 -3.96
N VAL A 79 22.40 1.55 -3.13
CA VAL A 79 21.02 1.30 -3.53
C VAL A 79 20.20 2.60 -3.50
N MET A 80 18.94 2.54 -3.94
CA MET A 80 18.03 3.69 -3.86
C MET A 80 17.96 4.21 -2.40
N PRO A 81 18.28 5.49 -2.15
CA PRO A 81 18.26 6.04 -0.80
C PRO A 81 16.81 6.38 -0.38
N PRO A 82 16.36 5.95 0.81
CA PRO A 82 15.10 6.43 1.36
C PRO A 82 15.21 7.87 1.90
N VAL A 83 16.42 8.30 2.28
CA VAL A 83 16.68 9.60 2.91
C VAL A 83 17.77 10.33 2.14
N GLY A 84 17.46 11.51 1.60
CA GLY A 84 18.45 12.34 0.90
C GLY A 84 19.00 11.74 -0.41
N PRO A 85 19.50 12.57 -1.34
CA PRO A 85 20.12 12.07 -2.57
C PRO A 85 21.48 11.40 -2.29
N ASN A 86 21.95 10.61 -3.24
CA ASN A 86 23.33 10.13 -3.29
C ASN A 86 23.91 10.26 -4.70
N ASP A 87 25.19 9.91 -4.86
CA ASP A 87 25.92 10.09 -6.12
C ASP A 87 25.31 9.32 -7.30
N VAL A 88 24.54 8.27 -7.03
CA VAL A 88 23.88 7.42 -8.05
C VAL A 88 22.41 7.79 -8.23
N TRP A 89 21.74 8.15 -7.14
CA TRP A 89 20.29 8.33 -7.03
C TRP A 89 19.97 9.73 -6.50
N PRO A 90 19.68 10.70 -7.38
CA PRO A 90 19.42 12.08 -6.97
C PRO A 90 18.02 12.31 -6.36
N LYS A 91 17.18 11.27 -6.31
CA LYS A 91 15.75 11.37 -5.96
C LYS A 91 15.39 10.34 -4.88
N PRO A 92 15.52 10.68 -3.59
CA PRO A 92 15.18 9.75 -2.52
C PRO A 92 13.69 9.48 -2.43
N ALA A 93 13.33 8.27 -1.99
CA ALA A 93 11.93 7.87 -1.89
C ALA A 93 11.14 8.78 -0.94
N GLY A 94 11.71 9.10 0.24
CA GLY A 94 11.04 9.86 1.29
C GLY A 94 10.74 11.34 0.97
N SER A 95 11.27 11.90 -0.12
CA SER A 95 10.90 13.26 -0.55
C SER A 95 10.41 13.35 -2.00
N TYR A 96 10.75 12.38 -2.86
CA TYR A 96 10.34 12.39 -4.27
C TYR A 96 9.03 11.65 -4.53
N TRP A 97 8.69 10.60 -3.78
CA TRP A 97 7.47 9.83 -4.03
C TRP A 97 6.21 10.65 -3.67
N PRO A 98 5.10 10.49 -4.41
CA PRO A 98 3.92 11.33 -4.23
C PRO A 98 3.09 10.99 -2.99
N TYR A 99 3.16 9.76 -2.48
CA TYR A 99 2.30 9.30 -1.38
C TYR A 99 3.10 8.53 -0.33
N ALA A 100 2.92 8.89 0.94
CA ALA A 100 3.48 8.18 2.09
C ALA A 100 2.96 6.73 2.20
N THR A 101 1.72 6.49 1.74
CA THR A 101 1.13 5.15 1.68
C THR A 101 1.85 4.22 0.70
N THR A 102 2.41 4.75 -0.39
CA THR A 102 3.25 3.96 -1.31
C THR A 102 4.58 3.57 -0.66
N LEU A 103 5.17 4.46 0.15
CA LEU A 103 6.37 4.15 0.93
C LEU A 103 6.10 3.00 1.91
N PHE A 104 5.01 3.07 2.67
CA PHE A 104 4.60 1.99 3.58
C PHE A 104 4.35 0.65 2.86
N ASP A 105 3.56 0.63 1.78
CA ASP A 105 3.29 -0.61 1.02
C ASP A 105 4.59 -1.22 0.50
N TYR A 106 5.49 -0.39 -0.05
CA TYR A 106 6.77 -0.88 -0.55
C TYR A 106 7.63 -1.48 0.56
N ILE A 107 7.76 -0.80 1.70
CA ILE A 107 8.52 -1.31 2.86
C ILE A 107 7.93 -2.65 3.30
N ARG A 108 6.63 -2.69 3.58
CA ARG A 108 5.94 -3.88 4.07
C ARG A 108 6.03 -5.06 3.10
N ARG A 109 5.90 -4.80 1.80
CA ARG A 109 5.80 -5.85 0.77
C ARG A 109 7.15 -6.36 0.30
N ALA A 110 8.12 -5.46 0.14
CA ALA A 110 9.34 -5.74 -0.59
C ALA A 110 10.61 -5.67 0.26
N MET A 111 10.56 -5.07 1.45
CA MET A 111 11.73 -4.92 2.33
C MET A 111 11.61 -5.81 3.58
N PRO A 112 12.75 -6.19 4.19
CA PRO A 112 14.11 -6.14 3.61
C PRO A 112 14.23 -7.01 2.35
N LEU A 113 15.20 -6.70 1.49
CA LEU A 113 15.34 -7.37 0.18
C LEU A 113 15.52 -8.88 0.31
N GLU A 114 16.25 -9.32 1.33
CA GLU A 114 16.54 -10.71 1.66
C GLU A 114 15.38 -11.42 2.37
N ALA A 115 14.41 -10.67 2.89
CA ALA A 115 13.24 -11.19 3.59
C ALA A 115 11.96 -10.36 3.32
N PRO A 116 11.45 -10.31 2.09
CA PRO A 116 10.22 -9.57 1.78
C PRO A 116 9.03 -10.09 2.59
N LYS A 117 8.11 -9.20 2.98
CA LYS A 117 6.94 -9.51 3.82
C LYS A 117 7.26 -10.04 5.22
N SER A 118 8.49 -9.86 5.72
CA SER A 118 8.89 -10.31 7.06
C SER A 118 8.61 -9.30 8.18
N LEU A 119 8.40 -8.03 7.82
CA LEU A 119 8.10 -6.97 8.77
C LEU A 119 6.67 -7.10 9.30
N SER A 120 6.48 -6.79 10.58
CA SER A 120 5.14 -6.56 11.10
C SER A 120 4.55 -5.24 10.58
N ASP A 121 3.25 -5.06 10.71
CA ASP A 121 2.57 -3.83 10.32
C ASP A 121 3.07 -2.62 11.14
N ASP A 122 3.30 -2.80 12.45
CA ASP A 122 3.89 -1.78 13.33
C ASP A 122 5.33 -1.41 12.90
N GLU A 123 6.15 -2.41 12.55
CA GLU A 123 7.52 -2.17 12.07
C GLU A 123 7.51 -1.38 10.76
N ALA A 124 6.59 -1.68 9.84
CA ALA A 124 6.44 -0.95 8.59
C ALA A 124 5.99 0.50 8.83
N TYR A 125 5.05 0.74 9.76
CA TYR A 125 4.65 2.11 10.13
C TYR A 125 5.80 2.88 10.77
N ALA A 126 6.55 2.25 11.66
CA ALA A 126 7.69 2.88 12.34
C ALA A 126 8.79 3.25 11.33
N LEU A 127 9.14 2.36 10.40
CA LEU A 127 10.10 2.63 9.33
C LEU A 127 9.63 3.76 8.40
N ALA A 128 8.35 3.78 8.03
CA ALA A 128 7.78 4.88 7.26
C ALA A 128 7.89 6.21 8.03
N ALA A 129 7.53 6.24 9.32
CA ALA A 129 7.65 7.41 10.17
C ALA A 129 9.10 7.92 10.25
N PHE A 130 10.07 7.02 10.45
CA PHE A 130 11.50 7.36 10.45
C PHE A 130 11.93 7.99 9.14
N ILE A 131 11.61 7.39 7.99
CA ILE A 131 12.01 7.93 6.69
C ILE A 131 11.37 9.30 6.44
N LEU A 132 10.10 9.48 6.80
CA LEU A 132 9.39 10.76 6.66
C LEU A 132 10.00 11.86 7.55
N GLU A 133 10.28 11.55 8.82
CA GLU A 133 10.92 12.47 9.77
C GLU A 133 12.32 12.88 9.28
N ARG A 134 13.12 11.92 8.83
CA ARG A 134 14.47 12.18 8.31
C ARG A 134 14.50 13.00 7.03
N ASN A 135 13.39 13.04 6.29
CA ASN A 135 13.20 13.93 5.15
C ASN A 135 12.50 15.26 5.53
N GLY A 136 12.22 15.51 6.81
CA GLY A 136 11.56 16.71 7.32
C GLY A 136 10.09 16.82 6.92
N VAL A 137 9.43 15.70 6.63
CA VAL A 137 8.04 15.65 6.16
C VAL A 137 7.05 15.63 7.32
N ILE A 138 7.43 15.06 8.47
CA ILE A 138 6.64 15.00 9.70
C ILE A 138 7.48 15.38 10.92
N ASP A 139 6.83 15.78 12.01
CA ASP A 139 7.49 16.00 13.30
C ASP A 139 7.88 14.68 13.97
N ALA A 140 8.92 14.69 14.80
CA ALA A 140 9.52 13.48 15.39
C ALA A 140 8.56 12.66 16.27
N GLU A 141 7.60 13.32 16.92
CA GLU A 141 6.60 12.72 17.80
C GLU A 141 5.37 12.20 17.04
N THR A 142 5.26 12.47 15.73
CA THR A 142 4.10 12.07 14.93
C THR A 142 4.10 10.56 14.69
N ALA A 143 3.14 9.86 15.28
CA ALA A 143 2.93 8.44 15.03
C ALA A 143 2.21 8.21 13.69
N MET A 144 2.74 7.30 12.87
CA MET A 144 2.09 6.82 11.65
C MET A 144 1.15 5.66 11.98
N THR A 145 -0.09 5.76 11.52
CA THR A 145 -1.16 4.76 11.64
C THR A 145 -1.94 4.66 10.33
N ALA A 146 -2.96 3.80 10.28
CA ALA A 146 -3.89 3.73 9.16
C ALA A 146 -4.62 5.06 8.91
N GLU A 147 -4.81 5.86 9.95
CA GLU A 147 -5.51 7.14 9.92
C GLU A 147 -4.57 8.31 9.58
N THR A 148 -3.36 8.34 10.14
CA THR A 148 -2.45 9.49 10.01
C THR A 148 -1.58 9.42 8.75
N LEU A 149 -1.15 8.23 8.32
CA LEU A 149 -0.26 8.06 7.16
C LEU A 149 -0.86 8.61 5.85
N PRO A 150 -2.16 8.42 5.53
CA PRO A 150 -2.76 9.00 4.32
C PRO A 150 -2.86 10.52 4.34
N GLN A 151 -2.76 11.16 5.52
CA GLN A 151 -2.85 12.61 5.65
C GLN A 151 -1.52 13.31 5.33
N VAL A 152 -0.42 12.57 5.30
CA VAL A 152 0.92 13.11 5.04
C VAL A 152 0.99 13.70 3.64
N GLN A 153 1.27 14.99 3.56
CA GLN A 153 1.49 15.71 2.30
C GLN A 153 2.95 15.58 1.87
N MET A 154 3.23 14.68 0.92
CA MET A 154 4.59 14.51 0.41
C MET A 154 5.03 15.75 -0.39
N PRO A 155 6.28 16.23 -0.25
CA PRO A 155 6.74 17.46 -0.89
C PRO A 155 6.58 17.49 -2.42
N ASN A 156 6.69 16.32 -3.06
CA ASN A 156 6.65 16.19 -4.51
C ASN A 156 5.28 15.72 -5.05
N HIS A 157 4.23 15.66 -4.21
CA HIS A 157 2.90 15.17 -4.60
C HIS A 157 2.35 15.86 -5.86
N GLY A 158 2.47 17.19 -5.96
CA GLY A 158 1.93 17.98 -7.07
C GLY A 158 2.72 17.92 -8.39
N ASN A 159 3.88 17.23 -8.42
CA ASN A 159 4.78 17.23 -9.58
C ASN A 159 4.66 15.97 -10.45
N PHE A 160 3.63 15.15 -10.21
CA PHE A 160 3.28 14.01 -11.07
C PHE A 160 2.07 14.37 -11.92
N THR A 161 2.11 13.98 -13.20
CA THR A 161 1.02 14.30 -14.13
C THR A 161 0.59 13.07 -14.90
N ASP A 162 -0.72 12.81 -14.92
CA ASP A 162 -1.30 11.80 -15.80
C ASP A 162 -1.21 12.31 -17.26
N VAL A 163 -0.28 11.72 -18.01
CA VAL A 163 -0.07 12.05 -19.42
C VAL A 163 -1.24 11.61 -20.28
N TRP A 164 -2.01 10.59 -19.88
CA TRP A 164 -3.15 10.06 -20.62
C TRP A 164 -4.38 10.94 -20.44
N ALA A 165 -4.63 11.41 -19.22
CA ALA A 165 -5.65 12.43 -18.97
C ALA A 165 -5.38 13.72 -19.78
N LYS A 166 -4.10 14.07 -19.99
CA LYS A 166 -3.70 15.25 -20.77
C LYS A 166 -3.75 15.03 -22.29
N GLN A 167 -3.48 13.83 -22.78
CA GLN A 167 -3.41 13.51 -24.21
C GLN A 167 -4.75 13.10 -24.82
N GLY A 168 -5.81 12.96 -24.02
CA GLY A 168 -7.18 12.80 -24.51
C GLY A 168 -7.51 11.45 -25.15
N ALA A 169 -6.61 10.46 -25.11
CA ALA A 169 -6.87 9.12 -25.62
C ALA A 169 -6.08 8.05 -24.85
N LYS A 170 -6.74 6.92 -24.56
CA LYS A 170 -6.06 5.66 -24.27
C LYS A 170 -5.59 5.09 -25.62
N PRO A 171 -4.34 4.63 -25.76
CA PRO A 171 -3.86 4.00 -27.00
C PRO A 171 -4.36 2.56 -27.19
N TRP A 172 -5.39 2.15 -26.44
CA TRP A 172 -6.05 0.86 -26.52
C TRP A 172 -7.56 1.01 -26.31
#